data_AF-A0A6A6SY18-F1
#
_entry.id   AF-A0A6A6SY18-F1
#
_cell.length_a   1.000
_cell.length_b   1.000
_cell.length_c   1.000
_cell.angle_alpha   90.00
_cell.angle_beta   90.00
_cell.angle_gamma   90.00
#
_symmetry.space_group_name_H-M   'P 1'
#
loop_
_entity.id
_entity.type
_entity.pdbx_description
1 polymer ?
#
loop_
_entity_poly.entity_id
_entity_poly.type
_entity_poly.pdbx_seq_one_letter_code
_entity_poly.pdbx_strand_id
1 'polypeptide(L)'
;MKAGLIVLAAASAVSAHSTWQDLWTGATDDAQKCTRVVKDNNPITGITSPDMFCGRSPAASDAVCDVDAGSALTVEMHAQPGDRSCANPAIGGNHYGPVLIYMAKVTDAKSAASASWFKVAEDGYTGTTASWGTEILNANCGKRAFTVPKSLASGNYLVRSEVLALHAGAGNEQPYVSCFQVNVKNGGSANPAGVTFPGAYKASDALFSKSIWDSSFKYVSPGPAVWTG
;
A
#
# COMPACT_ATOMS: atom_id res chain seq x y z
N MET A 1 17.94 27.14 48.57
CA MET A 1 17.00 26.38 47.73
C MET A 1 17.51 26.44 46.29
N LYS A 2 18.06 25.35 45.75
CA LYS A 2 18.44 25.24 44.34
C LYS A 2 17.47 24.25 43.70
N ALA A 3 16.52 24.76 42.91
CA ALA A 3 15.62 23.93 42.12
C ALA A 3 16.36 23.53 40.83
N GLY A 4 16.63 22.23 40.67
CA GLY A 4 17.17 21.69 39.43
C GLY A 4 16.04 21.43 38.44
N LEU A 5 16.12 22.02 37.24
CA LEU A 5 15.28 21.65 36.11
C LEU A 5 15.69 20.25 35.62
N ILE A 6 14.77 19.29 35.66
CA ILE A 6 14.90 18.02 34.96
C ILE A 6 14.32 18.23 33.56
N VAL A 7 15.17 18.20 32.54
CA VAL A 7 14.74 18.14 31.14
C VAL A 7 14.47 16.68 30.82
N LEU A 8 13.19 16.30 30.67
CA LEU A 8 12.83 15.01 30.08
C LEU A 8 13.10 15.08 28.56
N ALA A 9 14.12 14.38 28.10
CA ALA A 9 14.28 14.08 26.68
C ALA A 9 13.26 12.99 26.30
N ALA A 10 12.22 13.36 25.56
CA ALA A 10 11.33 12.40 24.93
C ALA A 10 12.07 11.75 23.76
N ALA A 11 12.47 10.49 23.90
CA ALA A 11 12.94 9.69 22.77
C ALA A 11 11.73 9.38 21.88
N SER A 12 11.64 10.02 20.73
CA SER A 12 10.68 9.65 19.69
C SER A 12 11.05 8.25 19.20
N ALA A 13 10.27 7.24 19.56
CA ALA A 13 10.37 5.91 18.97
C ALA A 13 9.98 6.02 17.48
N VAL A 14 10.98 6.12 16.60
CA VAL A 14 10.74 6.06 15.16
C VAL A 14 10.38 4.61 14.85
N SER A 15 9.10 4.35 14.67
CA SER A 15 8.64 3.03 14.24
C SER A 15 8.93 2.86 12.75
N ALA A 16 9.73 1.86 12.44
CA ALA A 16 10.16 1.49 11.08
C ALA A 16 9.06 0.74 10.31
N HIS A 17 8.23 -0.01 11.03
CA HIS A 17 7.29 -0.98 10.49
C HIS A 17 5.88 -0.41 10.45
N SER A 18 5.03 -0.87 9.53
CA SER A 18 3.76 -0.19 9.23
C SER A 18 2.74 -1.10 8.55
N THR A 19 1.46 -0.73 8.60
CA THR A 19 0.37 -1.54 8.06
C THR A 19 -0.64 -0.67 7.33
N TRP A 20 -1.04 -1.06 6.12
CA TRP A 20 -2.26 -0.57 5.48
C TRP A 20 -3.47 -1.14 6.21
N GLN A 21 -4.31 -0.29 6.77
CA GLN A 21 -5.32 -0.70 7.75
C GLN A 21 -6.71 -0.12 7.50
N ASP A 22 -6.83 1.11 7.00
CA ASP A 22 -8.14 1.77 6.87
C ASP A 22 -8.48 2.11 5.41
N LEU A 23 -9.78 2.16 5.12
CA LEU A 23 -10.34 2.50 3.82
C LEU A 23 -11.31 3.68 3.94
N TRP A 24 -11.33 4.53 2.91
CA TRP A 24 -12.36 5.55 2.75
C TRP A 24 -13.05 5.45 1.40
N THR A 25 -14.37 5.36 1.40
CA THR A 25 -15.21 5.43 0.19
C THR A 25 -15.73 6.85 -0.01
N GLY A 26 -15.14 7.58 -0.97
CA GLY A 26 -15.36 9.01 -1.11
C GLY A 26 -14.91 9.77 0.15
N ALA A 27 -15.86 10.40 0.85
CA ALA A 27 -15.61 11.11 2.11
C ALA A 27 -15.94 10.28 3.37
N THR A 28 -16.46 9.06 3.20
CA THR A 28 -16.84 8.17 4.30
C THR A 28 -15.62 7.44 4.83
N ASP A 29 -15.38 7.52 6.14
CA ASP A 29 -14.39 6.69 6.83
C ASP A 29 -14.99 5.31 7.09
N ASP A 30 -14.55 4.29 6.35
CA ASP A 30 -14.96 2.91 6.59
C ASP A 30 -14.07 2.22 7.64
N ALA A 31 -13.04 2.92 8.15
CA ALA A 31 -12.02 2.38 9.04
C ALA A 31 -11.53 1.00 8.52
N GLN A 32 -11.39 0.01 9.41
CA GLN A 32 -10.94 -1.33 9.07
C GLN A 32 -12.07 -2.25 8.56
N LYS A 33 -13.31 -1.76 8.42
CA LYS A 33 -14.51 -2.60 8.16
C LYS A 33 -14.30 -3.57 6.99
N CYS A 34 -13.78 -3.06 5.89
CA CYS A 34 -13.60 -3.80 4.64
C CYS A 34 -12.14 -4.20 4.40
N THR A 35 -11.30 -4.13 5.42
CA THR A 35 -9.89 -4.49 5.36
C THR A 35 -9.71 -5.96 5.71
N ARG A 36 -8.86 -6.66 4.96
CA ARG A 36 -8.31 -7.96 5.38
C ARG A 36 -7.12 -7.70 6.29
N VAL A 37 -7.40 -7.49 7.57
CA VAL A 37 -6.41 -7.03 8.57
C VAL A 37 -5.28 -8.03 8.70
N VAL A 38 -4.04 -7.59 8.46
CA VAL A 38 -2.85 -8.43 8.60
C VAL A 38 -2.48 -8.65 10.06
N LYS A 39 -1.77 -9.76 10.34
CA LYS A 39 -1.44 -10.19 11.70
C LYS A 39 -0.63 -9.17 12.51
N ASP A 40 0.32 -8.52 11.86
CA ASP A 40 1.28 -7.61 12.48
C ASP A 40 1.80 -6.62 11.43
N ASN A 41 2.59 -5.64 11.86
CA ASN A 41 3.17 -4.62 10.99
C ASN A 41 4.55 -4.98 10.43
N ASN A 42 5.01 -6.23 10.62
CA ASN A 42 6.29 -6.66 10.05
C ASN A 42 6.19 -6.75 8.51
N PRO A 43 7.31 -6.62 7.80
CA PRO A 43 7.28 -6.73 6.36
C PRO A 43 7.12 -8.19 5.94
N ILE A 44 6.68 -8.38 4.70
CA ILE A 44 6.73 -9.67 4.02
C ILE A 44 8.19 -10.06 3.80
N THR A 45 8.51 -11.35 3.93
CA THR A 45 9.89 -11.87 3.88
C THR A 45 10.55 -11.82 2.51
N GLY A 46 9.80 -11.55 1.44
CA GLY A 46 10.33 -11.35 0.09
C GLY A 46 9.26 -11.37 -1.00
N ILE A 47 9.64 -10.90 -2.19
CA ILE A 47 8.73 -10.70 -3.35
C ILE A 47 8.17 -12.00 -3.96
N THR A 48 8.71 -13.15 -3.59
CA THR A 48 8.21 -14.48 -4.02
C THR A 48 7.29 -15.12 -2.98
N SER A 49 7.11 -14.51 -1.81
CA SER A 49 6.25 -15.04 -0.75
C SER A 49 4.78 -15.10 -1.19
N PRO A 50 4.01 -16.14 -0.79
CA PRO A 50 2.56 -16.15 -0.98
C PRO A 50 1.86 -14.97 -0.29
N ASP A 51 2.45 -14.39 0.76
CA ASP A 51 1.92 -13.20 1.44
C ASP A 51 1.86 -11.98 0.51
N MET A 52 2.58 -11.98 -0.62
CA MET A 52 2.51 -10.89 -1.61
C MET A 52 1.12 -10.71 -2.22
N PHE A 53 0.26 -11.74 -2.15
CA PHE A 53 -1.12 -11.64 -2.60
C PHE A 53 -1.90 -10.59 -1.80
N CYS A 54 -1.82 -10.62 -0.46
CA CYS A 54 -2.73 -9.85 0.40
C CYS A 54 -2.21 -9.53 1.80
N GLY A 55 -0.90 -9.57 2.01
CA GLY A 55 -0.28 -9.34 3.31
C GLY A 55 -0.09 -10.62 4.12
N ARG A 56 0.52 -10.45 5.30
CA ARG A 56 0.89 -11.56 6.19
C ARG A 56 -0.29 -12.06 6.99
N SER A 57 -0.67 -13.32 6.76
CA SER A 57 -1.75 -14.02 7.48
C SER A 57 -2.99 -13.13 7.68
N PRO A 58 -3.58 -12.58 6.60
CA PRO A 58 -4.69 -11.66 6.71
C PRO A 58 -5.90 -12.36 7.33
N ALA A 59 -6.53 -11.70 8.30
CA ALA A 59 -7.80 -12.12 8.85
C ALA A 59 -8.89 -12.02 7.78
N ALA A 60 -9.84 -12.97 7.82
CA ALA A 60 -11.04 -12.88 7.01
C ALA A 60 -11.86 -11.64 7.43
N SER A 61 -12.47 -10.97 6.45
CA SER A 61 -13.49 -9.95 6.68
C SER A 61 -14.74 -10.32 5.90
N ASP A 62 -15.89 -10.31 6.56
CA ASP A 62 -17.17 -10.61 5.91
C ASP A 62 -17.82 -9.37 5.26
N ALA A 63 -17.22 -8.19 5.43
CA ALA A 63 -17.76 -6.93 4.92
C ALA A 63 -17.14 -6.51 3.60
N VAL A 64 -17.95 -5.93 2.72
CA VAL A 64 -17.55 -5.38 1.43
C VAL A 64 -18.08 -3.95 1.36
N CYS A 65 -17.21 -3.01 1.01
CA CYS A 65 -17.57 -1.58 0.97
C CYS A 65 -17.96 -1.20 -0.45
N ASP A 66 -19.10 -0.53 -0.58
CA ASP A 66 -19.58 -0.07 -1.88
C ASP A 66 -18.82 1.19 -2.32
N VAL A 67 -18.39 1.22 -3.58
CA VAL A 67 -17.73 2.39 -4.17
C VAL A 67 -18.21 2.60 -5.60
N ASP A 68 -18.50 3.83 -5.99
CA ASP A 68 -18.87 4.13 -7.37
C ASP A 68 -17.63 4.20 -8.26
N ALA A 69 -17.70 3.63 -9.46
CA ALA A 69 -16.70 3.85 -10.48
C ALA A 69 -16.61 5.36 -10.82
N GLY A 70 -15.40 5.88 -10.93
CA GLY A 70 -15.12 7.31 -11.09
C GLY A 70 -15.10 8.10 -9.78
N SER A 71 -15.44 7.49 -8.63
CA SER A 71 -15.30 8.13 -7.33
C SER A 71 -13.92 7.92 -6.71
N ALA A 72 -13.60 8.71 -5.69
CA ALA A 72 -12.36 8.56 -4.93
C ALA A 72 -12.44 7.37 -3.97
N LEU A 73 -11.37 6.59 -3.92
CA LEU A 73 -11.13 5.56 -2.92
C LEU A 73 -9.77 5.85 -2.28
N THR A 74 -9.71 5.84 -0.95
CA THR A 74 -8.47 6.14 -0.22
C THR A 74 -8.09 4.98 0.66
N VAL A 75 -6.84 4.55 0.56
CA VAL A 75 -6.24 3.54 1.42
C VAL A 75 -5.30 4.22 2.40
N GLU A 76 -5.28 3.77 3.65
CA GLU A 76 -4.59 4.45 4.73
C GLU A 76 -3.68 3.50 5.51
N MET A 77 -2.46 3.98 5.80
CA MET A 77 -1.38 3.25 6.45
C MET A 77 -0.87 4.02 7.66
N HIS A 78 -0.55 3.32 8.74
CA HIS A 78 0.21 3.90 9.86
C HIS A 78 1.16 2.89 10.47
N ALA A 79 2.08 3.41 11.29
CA ALA A 79 3.18 2.62 11.82
C ALA A 79 2.74 1.61 12.88
N GLN A 80 1.73 1.92 13.69
CA GLN A 80 1.22 1.02 14.73
C GLN A 80 -0.21 0.58 14.39
N PRO A 81 -0.56 -0.71 14.63
CA PRO A 81 -1.92 -1.17 14.47
C PRO A 81 -2.91 -0.31 15.28
N GLY A 82 -3.89 0.26 14.59
CA GLY A 82 -4.91 1.12 15.20
C GLY A 82 -4.50 2.58 15.46
N ASP A 83 -3.23 2.95 15.20
CA ASP A 83 -2.82 4.37 15.19
C ASP A 83 -3.31 5.04 13.91
N ARG A 84 -3.76 6.29 13.99
CA ARG A 84 -4.16 7.11 12.84
C ARG A 84 -3.63 8.54 12.92
N SER A 85 -2.68 8.79 13.81
CA SER A 85 -2.19 10.13 14.12
C SER A 85 -1.33 10.69 13.00
N CYS A 86 -1.72 11.88 12.49
CA CYS A 86 -0.87 12.65 11.57
C CYS A 86 0.37 13.26 12.25
N ALA A 87 0.51 13.15 13.58
CA ALA A 87 1.66 13.67 14.29
C ALA A 87 2.91 12.78 14.10
N ASN A 88 2.71 11.53 13.68
CA ASN A 88 3.78 10.57 13.39
C ASN A 88 3.82 10.28 11.89
N PRO A 89 5.00 9.93 11.34
CA PRO A 89 5.05 9.40 9.99
C PRO A 89 4.24 8.11 9.89
N ALA A 90 3.48 7.96 8.81
CA ALA A 90 2.76 6.73 8.49
C ALA A 90 3.71 5.54 8.31
N ILE A 91 4.89 5.81 7.77
CA ILE A 91 6.02 4.88 7.72
C ILE A 91 7.34 5.65 7.91
N GLY A 92 8.09 5.31 8.96
CA GLY A 92 9.28 6.04 9.40
C GLY A 92 10.60 5.36 9.02
N GLY A 93 11.70 5.82 9.62
CA GLY A 93 12.99 5.13 9.58
C GLY A 93 13.61 5.04 8.18
N ASN A 94 13.42 6.05 7.34
CA ASN A 94 13.94 6.11 5.97
C ASN A 94 13.52 4.93 5.09
N HIS A 95 12.30 4.39 5.28
CA HIS A 95 11.73 3.30 4.47
C HIS A 95 11.35 3.77 3.05
N TYR A 96 12.28 4.41 2.37
CA TYR A 96 12.09 4.97 1.04
C TYR A 96 11.67 3.89 0.06
N GLY A 97 10.60 4.18 -0.67
CA GLY A 97 9.97 3.21 -1.53
C GLY A 97 8.81 3.79 -2.33
N PRO A 98 8.43 3.12 -3.42
CA PRO A 98 7.18 3.45 -4.10
C PRO A 98 5.95 3.01 -3.29
N VAL A 99 4.85 3.70 -3.53
CA VAL A 99 3.50 3.32 -3.09
C VAL A 99 2.73 2.88 -4.33
N LEU A 100 2.20 1.66 -4.33
CA LEU A 100 1.49 1.10 -5.48
C LEU A 100 0.11 0.59 -5.06
N ILE A 101 -0.90 0.84 -5.90
CA ILE A 101 -2.26 0.34 -5.69
C ILE A 101 -2.69 -0.44 -6.91
N TYR A 102 -3.23 -1.63 -6.65
CA TYR A 102 -3.76 -2.54 -7.65
C TYR A 102 -5.22 -2.84 -7.35
N MET A 103 -5.99 -3.11 -8.40
CA MET A 103 -7.32 -3.69 -8.29
C MET A 103 -7.36 -5.02 -9.02
N ALA A 104 -8.26 -5.91 -8.60
CA ALA A 104 -8.54 -7.14 -9.31
C ALA A 104 -10.02 -7.50 -9.17
N LYS A 105 -10.67 -7.77 -10.30
CA LYS A 105 -12.05 -8.27 -10.30
C LYS A 105 -12.06 -9.70 -9.78
N VAL A 106 -12.97 -10.01 -8.87
CA VAL A 106 -13.12 -11.34 -8.27
C VAL A 106 -14.58 -11.75 -8.21
N THR A 107 -14.84 -13.05 -8.13
CA THR A 107 -16.21 -13.57 -7.96
C THR A 107 -16.79 -13.12 -6.61
N ASP A 108 -16.00 -13.29 -5.55
CA ASP A 108 -16.36 -12.91 -4.19
C ASP A 108 -15.17 -12.28 -3.47
N ALA A 109 -15.31 -11.01 -3.08
CA ALA A 109 -14.25 -10.26 -2.41
C ALA A 109 -13.95 -10.78 -0.99
N LYS A 110 -14.85 -11.56 -0.38
CA LYS A 110 -14.66 -12.10 0.98
C LYS A 110 -13.74 -13.32 1.00
N SER A 111 -13.80 -14.13 -0.06
CA SER A 111 -13.16 -15.44 -0.11
C SER A 111 -12.06 -15.58 -1.17
N ALA A 112 -11.89 -14.60 -2.06
CA ALA A 112 -10.88 -14.66 -3.12
C ALA A 112 -9.45 -14.87 -2.56
N ALA A 113 -8.80 -15.92 -3.03
CA ALA A 113 -7.41 -16.31 -2.72
C ALA A 113 -6.49 -16.29 -3.95
N SER A 114 -7.04 -15.93 -5.11
CA SER A 114 -6.31 -15.68 -6.35
C SER A 114 -6.98 -14.53 -7.09
N ALA A 115 -6.19 -13.76 -7.84
CA ALA A 115 -6.69 -12.61 -8.57
C ALA A 115 -5.72 -12.21 -9.70
N SER A 116 -6.26 -11.55 -10.72
CA SER A 116 -5.49 -10.93 -11.81
C SER A 116 -5.44 -9.43 -11.57
N TRP A 117 -4.30 -8.93 -11.12
CA TRP A 117 -4.10 -7.57 -10.63
C TRP A 117 -3.70 -6.61 -11.75
N PHE A 118 -4.40 -5.49 -11.88
CA PHE A 118 -3.97 -4.36 -12.70
C PHE A 118 -3.68 -3.16 -11.80
N LYS A 119 -2.63 -2.41 -12.12
CA LYS A 119 -2.22 -1.24 -11.34
C LYS A 119 -3.16 -0.08 -11.64
N VAL A 120 -3.64 0.62 -10.61
CA VAL A 120 -4.55 1.77 -10.75
C VAL A 120 -3.96 3.07 -10.22
N ALA A 121 -2.93 2.99 -9.37
CA ALA A 121 -2.20 4.16 -8.92
C ALA A 121 -0.77 3.80 -8.53
N GLU A 122 0.10 4.80 -8.63
CA GLU A 122 1.50 4.72 -8.22
C GLU A 122 2.01 6.09 -7.80
N ASP A 123 2.77 6.14 -6.71
CA ASP A 123 3.72 7.20 -6.42
C ASP A 123 5.13 6.59 -6.40
N GLY A 124 5.95 6.97 -7.38
CA GLY A 124 7.28 6.42 -7.60
C GLY A 124 8.40 7.24 -6.95
N TYR A 125 9.47 7.51 -7.72
CA TYR A 125 10.57 8.38 -7.33
C TYR A 125 11.03 9.21 -8.52
N THR A 126 11.21 10.52 -8.33
CA THR A 126 11.60 11.46 -9.41
C THR A 126 12.98 12.09 -9.21
N GLY A 127 13.79 11.56 -8.29
CA GLY A 127 15.20 11.96 -8.13
C GLY A 127 15.53 12.76 -6.87
N THR A 128 14.56 13.02 -6.00
CA THR A 128 14.78 13.67 -4.70
C THR A 128 14.15 12.86 -3.58
N THR A 129 14.73 12.84 -2.38
CA THR A 129 14.18 12.05 -1.26
C THR A 129 12.70 12.33 -1.01
N ALA A 130 12.28 13.60 -1.03
CA ALA A 130 10.88 14.00 -0.84
C ALA A 130 9.93 13.50 -1.94
N SER A 131 10.45 13.02 -3.07
CA SER A 131 9.64 12.47 -4.16
C SER A 131 9.30 10.99 -4.03
N TRP A 132 9.88 10.28 -3.06
CA TRP A 132 9.51 8.88 -2.82
C TRP A 132 8.02 8.79 -2.45
N GLY A 133 7.33 7.76 -2.95
CA GLY A 133 5.94 7.49 -2.62
C GLY A 133 5.68 7.44 -1.11
N THR A 134 6.59 6.87 -0.33
CA THR A 134 6.48 6.87 1.15
C THR A 134 6.55 8.26 1.78
N GLU A 135 7.31 9.19 1.19
CA GLU A 135 7.37 10.58 1.69
C GLU A 135 6.10 11.36 1.32
N ILE A 136 5.57 11.12 0.11
CA ILE A 136 4.27 11.64 -0.30
C ILE A 136 3.16 11.09 0.61
N LEU A 137 3.21 9.81 0.95
CA LEU A 137 2.27 9.16 1.87
C LEU A 137 2.34 9.77 3.27
N ASN A 138 3.55 9.98 3.80
CA ASN A 138 3.77 10.65 5.08
C ASN A 138 3.21 12.08 5.09
N ALA A 139 3.48 12.86 4.03
CA ALA A 139 2.95 14.21 3.87
C ALA A 139 1.41 14.25 3.82
N ASN A 140 0.77 13.16 3.39
CA ASN A 140 -0.68 12.99 3.34
C ASN A 140 -1.25 12.22 4.55
N CYS A 141 -0.55 12.20 5.69
CA CYS A 141 -1.01 11.53 6.90
C CYS A 141 -1.42 10.06 6.66
N GLY A 142 -0.57 9.34 5.93
CA GLY A 142 -0.77 7.92 5.65
C GLY A 142 -1.82 7.61 4.60
N LYS A 143 -2.45 8.63 3.99
CA LYS A 143 -3.54 8.45 3.04
C LYS A 143 -3.05 8.51 1.61
N ARG A 144 -3.42 7.50 0.81
CA ARG A 144 -3.27 7.52 -0.65
C ARG A 144 -4.64 7.40 -1.31
N ALA A 145 -5.15 8.54 -1.79
CA ALA A 145 -6.38 8.60 -2.56
C ALA A 145 -6.11 8.28 -4.03
N PHE A 146 -6.99 7.54 -4.69
CA PHE A 146 -6.99 7.32 -6.13
C PHE A 146 -8.43 7.33 -6.66
N THR A 147 -8.60 7.51 -7.96
CA THR A 147 -9.92 7.42 -8.60
C THR A 147 -10.15 5.99 -9.09
N VAL A 148 -11.25 5.37 -8.69
CA VAL A 148 -11.66 4.06 -9.23
C VAL A 148 -11.93 4.27 -10.74
N PRO A 149 -11.26 3.56 -11.66
CA PRO A 149 -11.44 3.84 -13.08
C PRO A 149 -12.89 3.67 -13.53
N LYS A 150 -13.42 4.71 -14.20
CA LYS A 150 -14.84 4.81 -14.54
C LYS A 150 -15.35 3.71 -15.47
N SER A 151 -14.48 3.19 -16.33
CA SER A 151 -14.83 2.16 -17.33
C SER A 151 -14.93 0.74 -16.75
N LEU A 152 -14.49 0.50 -15.51
CA LEU A 152 -14.50 -0.83 -14.89
C LEU A 152 -15.90 -1.45 -14.85
N ALA A 153 -15.99 -2.76 -15.12
CA ALA A 153 -17.22 -3.50 -14.92
C ALA A 153 -17.65 -3.53 -13.44
N SER A 154 -18.90 -3.22 -13.14
CA SER A 154 -19.44 -3.31 -11.77
C SER A 154 -19.30 -4.72 -11.17
N GLY A 155 -19.18 -4.83 -9.84
CA GLY A 155 -19.11 -6.08 -9.08
C GLY A 155 -17.98 -6.09 -8.02
N ASN A 156 -17.67 -7.28 -7.50
CA ASN A 156 -16.65 -7.45 -6.45
C ASN A 156 -15.22 -7.27 -6.97
N TYR A 157 -14.41 -6.54 -6.20
CA TYR A 157 -12.98 -6.35 -6.42
C TYR A 157 -12.22 -6.48 -5.10
N LEU A 158 -10.96 -6.90 -5.21
CA LEU A 158 -9.95 -6.61 -4.19
C LEU A 158 -9.16 -5.37 -4.60
N VAL A 159 -8.78 -4.57 -3.61
CA VAL A 159 -7.84 -3.45 -3.74
C VAL A 159 -6.59 -3.80 -2.95
N ARG A 160 -5.46 -4.05 -3.61
CA ARG A 160 -4.17 -4.37 -2.99
C ARG A 160 -3.33 -3.09 -2.90
N SER A 161 -2.98 -2.70 -1.70
CA SER A 161 -2.12 -1.54 -1.44
C SER A 161 -0.75 -2.01 -0.98
N GLU A 162 0.29 -1.36 -1.47
CA GLU A 162 1.66 -1.78 -1.26
C GLU A 162 2.60 -0.60 -1.03
N VAL A 163 3.44 -0.73 -0.01
CA VAL A 163 4.74 -0.04 0.05
C VAL A 163 5.82 -1.07 -0.20
N LEU A 164 6.81 -0.73 -1.03
CA LEU A 164 8.05 -1.50 -1.15
C LEU A 164 9.19 -0.69 -0.53
N ALA A 165 9.53 -0.94 0.74
CA ALA A 165 10.64 -0.22 1.37
C ALA A 165 11.99 -0.80 0.89
N LEU A 166 12.86 0.05 0.35
CA LEU A 166 14.10 -0.35 -0.34
C LEU A 166 15.38 0.01 0.44
N HIS A 167 15.22 0.57 1.65
CA HIS A 167 16.30 1.12 2.46
C HIS A 167 17.38 0.10 2.83
N ALA A 168 17.03 -1.19 2.94
CA ALA A 168 17.96 -2.27 3.29
C ALA A 168 18.88 -2.70 2.13
N GLY A 169 18.72 -2.10 0.93
CA GLY A 169 19.55 -2.37 -0.23
C GLY A 169 18.99 -3.45 -1.16
N ALA A 170 19.73 -3.72 -2.24
CA ALA A 170 19.32 -4.64 -3.30
C ALA A 170 19.04 -6.05 -2.75
N GLY A 171 17.94 -6.67 -3.18
CA GLY A 171 17.51 -8.01 -2.77
C GLY A 171 17.06 -8.14 -1.31
N ASN A 172 16.91 -7.03 -0.58
CA ASN A 172 16.46 -6.99 0.81
C ASN A 172 15.25 -6.07 0.99
N GLU A 173 14.47 -5.91 -0.08
CA GLU A 173 13.23 -5.16 -0.08
C GLU A 173 12.24 -5.68 0.98
N GLN A 174 11.50 -4.74 1.56
CA GLN A 174 10.52 -5.00 2.60
C GLN A 174 9.12 -4.58 2.11
N PRO A 175 8.33 -5.51 1.56
CA PRO A 175 6.97 -5.23 1.14
C PRO A 175 6.02 -5.14 2.34
N TYR A 176 5.19 -4.11 2.37
CA TYR A 176 4.07 -3.94 3.29
C TYR A 176 2.79 -3.93 2.45
N VAL A 177 1.99 -4.99 2.56
CA VAL A 177 0.82 -5.22 1.71
C VAL A 177 -0.40 -5.52 2.57
N SER A 178 -1.55 -4.94 2.21
CA SER A 178 -2.87 -5.37 2.67
C SER A 178 -3.87 -5.31 1.51
N CYS A 179 -4.97 -6.06 1.60
CA CYS A 179 -6.11 -5.84 0.71
C CYS A 179 -7.34 -5.28 1.40
N PHE A 180 -8.13 -4.60 0.60
CA PHE A 180 -9.46 -4.11 0.93
C PHE A 180 -10.49 -4.73 0.00
N GLN A 181 -11.69 -4.94 0.51
CA GLN A 181 -12.79 -5.63 -0.17
C GLN A 181 -13.83 -4.61 -0.60
N VAL A 182 -14.02 -4.45 -1.91
CA VAL A 182 -14.95 -3.44 -2.44
C VAL A 182 -15.91 -4.02 -3.46
N ASN A 183 -17.09 -3.45 -3.54
CA ASN A 183 -18.06 -3.70 -4.59
C ASN A 183 -18.19 -2.43 -5.43
N VAL A 184 -17.62 -2.46 -6.63
CA VAL A 184 -17.67 -1.35 -7.58
C VAL A 184 -19.07 -1.27 -8.18
N LYS A 185 -19.71 -0.11 -8.07
CA LYS A 185 -21.02 0.19 -8.65
C LYS A 185 -20.90 1.19 -9.78
N ASN A 186 -21.96 1.28 -10.59
CA ASN A 186 -22.12 2.33 -11.60
C ASN A 186 -20.96 2.43 -12.61
N GLY A 187 -20.29 1.30 -12.88
CA GLY A 187 -19.19 1.20 -13.82
C GLY A 187 -19.59 0.90 -15.27
N GLY A 188 -18.60 0.73 -16.13
CA GLY A 188 -18.74 0.32 -17.53
C GLY A 188 -18.69 -1.20 -17.71
N SER A 189 -17.89 -1.65 -18.69
CA SER A 189 -17.72 -3.06 -19.06
C SER A 189 -16.26 -3.52 -19.14
N ALA A 190 -15.30 -2.65 -18.82
CA ALA A 190 -13.90 -2.97 -18.90
C ALA A 190 -13.50 -4.03 -17.86
N ASN A 191 -12.72 -5.01 -18.31
CA ASN A 191 -12.11 -6.03 -17.48
C ASN A 191 -10.63 -6.15 -17.83
N PRO A 192 -9.75 -5.34 -17.20
CA PRO A 192 -8.36 -5.23 -17.59
C PRO A 192 -7.62 -6.57 -17.43
N ALA A 193 -6.70 -6.86 -18.35
CA ALA A 193 -5.72 -7.92 -18.13
C ALA A 193 -4.80 -7.53 -16.97
N GLY A 194 -4.31 -8.52 -16.24
CA GLY A 194 -3.53 -8.30 -15.04
C GLY A 194 -2.38 -9.28 -14.88
N VAL A 195 -1.70 -9.15 -13.74
CA VAL A 195 -0.56 -9.97 -13.31
C VAL A 195 -0.90 -10.69 -12.01
N THR A 196 -0.09 -11.66 -11.59
CA THR A 196 -0.27 -12.38 -10.32
C THR A 196 0.72 -11.91 -9.27
N PHE A 197 0.31 -11.95 -8.00
CA PHE A 197 1.21 -11.80 -6.85
C PHE A 197 1.13 -13.05 -5.97
N PRO A 198 2.25 -13.74 -5.69
CA PRO A 198 3.59 -13.50 -6.27
C PRO A 198 3.65 -13.78 -7.79
N GLY A 199 4.69 -13.27 -8.45
CA GLY A 199 5.00 -13.52 -9.88
C GLY A 199 5.21 -12.28 -10.74
N ALA A 200 4.53 -11.17 -10.44
CA ALA A 200 4.67 -9.92 -11.18
C ALA A 200 6.03 -9.24 -10.99
N TYR A 201 6.68 -9.47 -9.84
CA TYR A 201 8.00 -8.94 -9.51
C TYR A 201 9.05 -10.03 -9.64
N LYS A 202 10.22 -9.66 -10.15
CA LYS A 202 11.38 -10.56 -10.30
C LYS A 202 12.60 -9.91 -9.67
N ALA A 203 13.45 -10.70 -9.02
CA ALA A 203 14.71 -10.20 -8.46
C ALA A 203 15.61 -9.52 -9.52
N SER A 204 15.44 -9.87 -10.80
CA SER A 204 16.12 -9.25 -11.93
C SER A 204 15.56 -7.88 -12.35
N ASP A 205 14.42 -7.45 -11.83
CA ASP A 205 13.86 -6.14 -12.17
C ASP A 205 14.81 -5.04 -11.69
N ALA A 206 14.86 -3.94 -12.45
CA ALA A 206 15.80 -2.84 -12.19
C ALA A 206 15.66 -2.25 -10.77
N LEU A 207 14.45 -2.29 -10.19
CA LEU A 207 14.19 -1.80 -8.84
C LEU A 207 14.89 -2.63 -7.76
N PHE A 208 14.99 -3.94 -7.93
CA PHE A 208 15.49 -4.86 -6.90
C PHE A 208 16.97 -5.24 -7.10
N SER A 209 17.49 -5.06 -8.31
CA SER A 209 18.86 -5.41 -8.68
C SER A 209 19.92 -4.38 -8.27
N LYS A 210 19.52 -3.18 -7.81
CA LYS A 210 20.45 -2.13 -7.37
C LYS A 210 19.93 -1.39 -6.13
N SER A 211 20.84 -1.06 -5.22
CA SER A 211 20.52 -0.31 -4.01
C SER A 211 20.14 1.14 -4.34
N ILE A 212 19.17 1.69 -3.61
CA ILE A 212 18.76 3.11 -3.72
C ILE A 212 19.86 4.09 -3.29
N TRP A 213 20.88 3.61 -2.56
CA TRP A 213 22.02 4.41 -2.10
C TRP A 213 23.14 4.49 -3.13
N ASP A 214 23.06 3.73 -4.22
CA ASP A 214 24.02 3.77 -5.30
C ASP A 214 23.80 5.05 -6.14
N SER A 215 24.87 5.80 -6.39
CA SER A 215 24.84 7.01 -7.23
C SER A 215 24.28 6.78 -8.65
N SER A 216 24.35 5.56 -9.15
CA SER A 216 23.86 5.11 -10.45
C SER A 216 22.46 4.47 -10.38
N PHE A 217 21.79 4.52 -9.23
CA PHE A 217 20.41 4.08 -9.10
C PHE A 217 19.49 4.90 -10.00
N LYS A 218 18.60 4.19 -10.71
CA LYS A 218 17.55 4.77 -11.54
C LYS A 218 16.26 4.05 -11.19
N TYR A 219 15.26 4.82 -10.76
CA TYR A 219 13.96 4.27 -10.46
C TYR A 219 13.28 3.79 -11.74
N VAL A 220 12.83 2.54 -11.71
CA VAL A 220 11.94 1.96 -12.70
C VAL A 220 10.78 1.36 -11.92
N SER A 221 9.56 1.80 -12.25
CA SER A 221 8.33 1.26 -11.69
C SER A 221 8.31 -0.28 -11.82
N PRO A 222 8.07 -1.03 -10.74
CA PRO A 222 7.92 -2.49 -10.81
C PRO A 222 6.51 -2.87 -11.29
N GLY A 223 6.37 -4.05 -11.89
CA GLY A 223 5.08 -4.55 -12.38
C GLY A 223 4.50 -3.77 -13.58
N PRO A 224 3.21 -3.95 -13.91
CA PRO A 224 2.60 -3.33 -15.08
C PRO A 224 2.47 -1.80 -14.94
N ALA A 225 2.27 -1.13 -16.07
CA ALA A 225 1.92 0.30 -16.10
C ALA A 225 0.56 0.54 -15.41
N VAL A 226 0.35 1.78 -14.94
CA VAL A 226 -0.96 2.22 -14.41
C VAL A 226 -2.01 2.15 -15.53
N TRP A 227 -3.12 1.46 -15.24
CA TRP A 227 -4.30 1.41 -16.09
C TRP A 227 -5.33 2.43 -15.62
N THR A 228 -5.69 3.37 -16.49
CA THR A 228 -6.52 4.54 -16.15
C THR A 228 -7.97 4.44 -16.60
N GLY A 229 -8.33 3.38 -17.34
CA GLY A 229 -9.67 3.22 -17.90
C GLY A 229 -9.75 3.30 -19.41
#